data_AF-A0A2I0THP9-F1
#
_entry.id   AF-A0A2I0THP9-F1
#
_cell.length_a   1.000
_cell.length_b   1.000
_cell.length_c   1.000
_cell.angle_alpha   90.00
_cell.angle_beta   90.00
_cell.angle_gamma   90.00
#
_symmetry.space_group_name_H-M   'P 1'
#
loop_
_entity.id
_entity.type
_entity.pdbx_description
1 polymer ?
#
loop_
_entity_poly.entity_id
_entity_poly.type
_entity_poly.pdbx_seq_one_letter_code
_entity_poly.pdbx_strand_id
1 'polypeptide(L)'
;MKGTPYINLHIKKALYAAKLVRIIEVSVVNWVVPGETALAFYKAKNPTDKPIIGISTYNVIPFEAGQYFNKIQCFCFEEQRLNPQEEVDMPVFFYIDPEFVEDPKMAKVDLITLSYTFFEAKEGQKLPLPGYQ
;
A
#
# COMPACT_ATOMS: atom_id res chain seq x y z
N MET A 1 16.27 3.59 26.44
CA MET A 1 16.81 3.57 25.07
C MET A 1 15.72 4.16 24.18
N LYS A 2 15.81 5.44 23.82
CA LYS A 2 14.81 6.06 22.94
C LYS A 2 15.11 5.58 21.52
N GLY A 3 14.14 4.90 20.90
CA GLY A 3 14.24 4.45 19.50
C GLY A 3 14.50 5.63 18.57
N THR A 4 15.02 5.36 17.38
CA THR A 4 15.21 6.37 16.35
C THR A 4 13.88 7.10 16.08
N PRO A 5 13.86 8.45 16.02
CA PRO A 5 12.62 9.20 15.79
C PRO A 5 12.08 9.07 14.36
N TYR A 6 12.79 8.30 13.51
CA TYR A 6 12.45 8.07 12.12
C TYR A 6 12.34 6.58 11.87
N ILE A 7 11.38 6.22 11.01
CA ILE A 7 11.18 4.88 10.49
C ILE A 7 11.49 4.92 8.99
N ASN A 8 12.28 3.97 8.49
CA ASN A 8 12.43 3.79 7.06
C ASN A 8 11.18 3.14 6.49
N LEU A 9 10.63 3.69 5.42
CA LEU A 9 9.45 3.12 4.77
C LEU A 9 9.76 2.66 3.35
N HIS A 10 9.91 1.34 3.17
CA HIS A 10 10.05 0.79 1.83
C HIS A 10 8.69 0.47 1.24
N ILE A 11 8.30 1.29 0.29
CA ILE A 11 7.10 1.06 -0.49
C ILE A 11 7.50 0.14 -1.62
N LYS A 12 6.95 -1.08 -1.61
CA LYS A 12 7.28 -2.13 -2.57
C LYS A 12 6.08 -2.45 -3.43
N LYS A 13 6.36 -2.80 -4.68
CA LYS A 13 5.38 -3.48 -5.53
C LYS A 13 5.12 -4.88 -4.97
N ALA A 14 3.87 -5.22 -4.66
CA ALA A 14 3.51 -6.63 -4.52
C ALA A 14 3.41 -7.22 -5.93
N LEU A 15 4.28 -8.18 -6.25
CA LEU A 15 4.34 -8.84 -7.56
C LEU A 15 3.31 -9.95 -7.73
N TYR A 16 2.40 -10.14 -6.77
CA TYR A 16 1.49 -11.27 -6.78
C TYR A 16 0.15 -10.92 -7.42
N ALA A 17 -0.13 -11.55 -8.57
CA ALA A 17 -1.47 -11.83 -9.11
C ALA A 17 -2.25 -10.77 -9.91
N ALA A 18 -1.63 -9.74 -10.50
CA ALA A 18 -2.21 -9.06 -11.67
C ALA A 18 -1.48 -9.44 -12.95
N LYS A 19 -1.96 -10.47 -13.66
CA LYS A 19 -1.52 -10.73 -15.05
C LYS A 19 -1.89 -9.59 -16.00
N LEU A 20 -2.77 -8.68 -15.60
CA LEU A 20 -3.41 -7.72 -16.49
C LEU A 20 -3.14 -6.25 -16.16
N VAL A 21 -2.82 -5.86 -14.92
CA VAL A 21 -2.41 -4.48 -14.59
C VAL A 21 -1.00 -4.50 -14.02
N ARG A 22 -0.14 -3.63 -14.53
CA ARG A 22 1.26 -3.55 -14.10
C ARG A 22 1.47 -2.29 -13.28
N ILE A 23 1.89 -2.44 -12.04
CA ILE A 23 2.54 -1.34 -11.32
C ILE A 23 3.91 -1.16 -11.98
N ILE A 24 4.13 -0.01 -12.61
CA ILE A 24 5.34 0.31 -13.36
C ILE A 24 6.31 1.20 -12.58
N GLU A 25 5.81 1.94 -11.58
CA GLU A 25 6.62 2.85 -10.77
C GLU A 25 6.13 2.85 -9.31
N VAL A 26 7.06 2.99 -8.37
CA VAL A 26 6.78 3.10 -6.94
C VAL A 26 7.69 4.17 -6.35
N SER A 27 7.11 5.16 -5.68
CA SER A 27 7.88 6.15 -4.94
C SER A 27 8.51 5.51 -3.71
N VAL A 28 9.80 5.71 -3.48
CA VAL A 28 10.48 5.29 -2.25
C VAL A 28 10.40 6.43 -1.23
N VAL A 29 9.87 6.14 -0.04
CA VAL A 29 9.78 7.11 1.07
C VAL A 29 10.86 6.75 2.09
N ASN A 30 12.02 7.41 2.02
CA ASN A 30 13.17 6.98 2.81
C ASN A 30 12.96 7.12 4.31
N TRP A 31 12.31 8.19 4.80
CA TRP A 31 12.13 8.41 6.23
C TRP A 31 10.78 9.06 6.54
N VAL A 32 10.11 8.55 7.56
CA VAL A 32 8.87 9.10 8.12
C VAL A 32 8.98 9.23 9.63
N VAL A 33 8.46 10.32 10.17
CA VAL A 33 8.33 10.55 11.60
C VAL A 33 6.95 10.07 12.04
N PRO A 34 6.84 9.20 13.05
CA PRO A 34 5.54 8.86 13.64
C PRO A 34 4.77 10.11 14.08
N GLY A 35 3.48 10.17 13.72
CA GLY A 35 2.62 11.34 13.88
C GLY A 35 2.62 12.32 12.69
N GLU A 36 3.60 12.24 11.78
CA GLU A 36 3.60 13.03 10.56
C GLU A 36 2.92 12.30 9.40
N THR A 37 2.13 13.04 8.62
CA THR A 37 1.50 12.52 7.42
C THR A 37 2.49 12.45 6.27
N ALA A 38 2.43 11.36 5.51
CA ALA A 38 3.25 11.13 4.33
C ALA A 38 2.39 10.74 3.13
N LEU A 39 2.91 11.05 1.94
CA LEU A 39 2.28 10.74 0.67
C LEU A 39 3.25 9.90 -0.17
N ALA A 40 2.72 8.81 -0.71
CA ALA A 40 3.43 7.93 -1.62
C ALA A 40 2.64 7.72 -2.90
N PHE A 41 3.32 7.35 -3.98
CA PHE A 41 2.73 7.17 -5.29
C PHE A 41 3.08 5.80 -5.85
N TYR A 42 2.07 5.14 -6.40
CA TYR A 42 2.21 4.00 -7.28
C TYR A 42 1.71 4.40 -8.67
N LYS A 43 2.42 4.01 -9.72
CA LYS A 43 1.92 4.17 -11.09
C LYS A 43 1.46 2.82 -11.62
N ALA A 44 0.19 2.72 -11.99
CA ALA A 44 -0.38 1.53 -12.60
C ALA A 44 -0.63 1.75 -14.09
N LYS A 45 -0.40 0.71 -14.89
CA LYS A 45 -0.66 0.68 -16.33
C LYS A 45 -1.51 -0.52 -16.71
N ASN A 46 -2.50 -0.31 -17.57
CA ASN A 46 -3.15 -1.38 -18.33
C ASN A 46 -2.39 -1.61 -19.64
N PRO A 47 -1.57 -2.67 -19.79
CA PRO A 47 -0.85 -2.96 -21.02
C PRO A 47 -1.71 -3.68 -22.08
N THR A 48 -2.99 -3.94 -21.82
CA THR A 48 -3.88 -4.67 -22.74
C THR A 48 -4.60 -3.73 -23.72
N ASP A 49 -5.32 -4.34 -24.66
CA ASP A 49 -6.15 -3.68 -25.68
C ASP A 49 -7.64 -3.56 -25.26
N LYS A 50 -7.98 -3.98 -24.04
CA LYS A 50 -9.33 -3.94 -23.48
C LYS A 50 -9.37 -3.24 -22.12
N PRO A 51 -10.51 -2.64 -21.72
CA PRO A 51 -10.63 -2.08 -20.38
C PRO A 51 -10.53 -3.20 -19.33
N ILE A 52 -9.86 -2.89 -18.22
CA ILE A 52 -9.76 -3.75 -17.04
C ILE A 52 -10.41 -3.03 -15.88
N ILE A 53 -11.29 -3.73 -15.17
CA ILE A 53 -11.77 -3.28 -13.87
C ILE A 53 -10.99 -4.06 -12.82
N GLY A 54 -10.48 -3.38 -11.80
CA GLY A 54 -9.83 -4.07 -10.72
C GLY A 54 -9.86 -3.35 -9.40
N ILE A 55 -9.50 -4.11 -8.38
CA ILE A 55 -9.53 -3.72 -6.97
C ILE A 55 -8.11 -3.95 -6.45
N SER A 56 -7.58 -3.02 -5.67
CA SER A 56 -6.27 -3.20 -5.05
C SER A 56 -6.40 -3.59 -3.60
N THR A 57 -5.54 -4.45 -3.07
CA THR A 57 -5.40 -4.65 -1.62
C THR A 57 -3.99 -4.26 -1.22
N TYR A 58 -3.79 -4.07 0.09
CA TYR A 58 -2.46 -3.77 0.62
C TYR A 58 -2.12 -4.67 1.80
N ASN A 59 -0.82 -4.83 2.05
CA ASN A 59 -0.28 -5.46 3.24
C ASN A 59 0.87 -4.64 3.82
N VAL A 60 1.00 -4.67 5.15
CA VAL A 60 2.07 -4.00 5.90
C VAL A 60 2.93 -5.07 6.57
N ILE A 61 4.24 -4.97 6.40
CA ILE A 61 5.22 -5.88 6.99
C ILE A 61 6.26 -5.04 7.75
N PRO A 62 6.65 -5.39 8.98
CA PRO A 62 6.15 -6.54 9.75
C PRO A 62 4.69 -6.34 10.19
N PHE A 63 3.95 -7.45 10.38
CA PHE A 63 2.51 -7.40 10.66
C PHE A 63 2.17 -6.66 11.95
N GLU A 64 3.03 -6.77 12.96
CA GLU A 64 2.95 -6.07 14.23
C GLU A 64 3.00 -4.53 14.09
N ALA A 65 3.66 -4.01 13.04
CA ALA A 65 3.65 -2.59 12.72
C ALA A 65 2.36 -2.15 12.00
N GLY A 66 1.59 -3.11 11.47
CA GLY A 66 0.36 -2.84 10.72
C GLY A 66 -0.71 -2.14 11.55
N GLN A 67 -0.78 -2.39 12.86
CA GLN A 67 -1.73 -1.73 13.76
C GLN A 67 -1.46 -0.23 13.94
N TYR A 68 -0.21 0.21 13.75
CA TYR A 68 0.20 1.60 13.82
C TYR A 68 0.13 2.30 12.46
N PHE A 69 -0.05 1.55 11.37
CA PHE A 69 -0.11 2.12 10.02
C PHE A 69 -1.52 2.61 9.73
N ASN A 70 -1.71 3.93 9.81
CA ASN A 70 -2.99 4.56 9.60
C ASN A 70 -3.11 5.13 8.19
N LYS A 71 -4.02 4.54 7.40
CA LYS A 71 -4.29 4.97 6.03
C LYS A 71 -5.41 6.01 6.01
N ILE A 72 -5.10 7.22 5.56
CA ILE A 72 -6.06 8.34 5.53
C ILE A 72 -6.92 8.29 4.25
N GLN A 73 -6.30 8.05 3.09
CA GLN A 73 -7.03 7.92 1.82
C GLN A 73 -6.57 6.68 1.05
N CYS A 74 -7.55 6.01 0.45
CA CYS A 74 -7.40 4.64 0.01
C CYS A 74 -8.25 4.34 -1.22
N PHE A 75 -7.60 4.19 -2.38
CA PHE A 75 -8.21 3.61 -3.58
C PHE A 75 -8.43 2.07 -3.48
N CYS A 76 -8.02 1.43 -2.38
CA CYS A 76 -8.00 -0.05 -2.26
C CYS A 76 -9.36 -0.73 -2.17
N PHE A 77 -10.48 -0.05 -2.22
CA PHE A 77 -11.78 -0.74 -2.09
C PHE A 77 -12.82 -0.29 -3.09
N GLU A 78 -12.39 0.49 -4.08
CA GLU A 78 -13.25 0.90 -5.19
C GLU A 78 -12.75 0.24 -6.48
N GLU A 79 -13.69 -0.25 -7.28
CA GLU A 79 -13.42 -0.76 -8.62
C GLU A 79 -12.85 0.36 -9.49
N GLN A 80 -11.58 0.22 -9.86
CA GLN A 80 -10.90 1.14 -10.77
C GLN A 80 -10.95 0.57 -12.17
N ARG A 81 -11.60 1.29 -13.09
CA ARG A 81 -11.58 0.98 -14.52
C ARG A 81 -10.36 1.65 -15.17
N LEU A 82 -9.48 0.84 -15.73
CA LEU A 82 -8.35 1.28 -16.56
C LEU A 82 -8.62 0.94 -18.02
N ASN A 83 -8.67 1.94 -18.88
CA ASN A 83 -8.80 1.80 -20.32
C ASN A 83 -7.53 1.21 -20.93
N PRO A 84 -7.60 0.71 -22.19
CA PRO A 84 -6.43 0.20 -22.89
C PRO A 84 -5.27 1.19 -22.88
N GLN A 85 -4.07 0.73 -22.51
CA GLN A 85 -2.84 1.54 -22.42
C GLN A 85 -2.87 2.69 -21.41
N GLU A 86 -3.94 2.82 -20.61
CA GLU A 86 -4.06 3.89 -19.61
C GLU A 86 -3.04 3.71 -18.48
N GLU A 87 -2.45 4.83 -18.08
CA GLU A 87 -1.58 4.95 -16.92
C GLU A 87 -2.24 5.87 -15.89
N VAL A 88 -2.28 5.45 -14.63
CA VAL A 88 -2.84 6.23 -13.53
C VAL A 88 -1.87 6.29 -12.36
N ASP A 89 -1.81 7.45 -11.72
CA ASP A 89 -1.14 7.62 -10.45
C ASP A 89 -2.12 7.28 -9.31
N MET A 90 -1.69 6.40 -8.42
CA MET A 90 -2.44 5.94 -7.26
C MET A 90 -1.72 6.45 -6.00
N PRO A 91 -2.08 7.65 -5.51
CA PRO A 91 -1.52 8.17 -4.28
C PRO A 91 -2.01 7.39 -3.07
N VAL A 92 -1.13 7.23 -2.09
CA VAL A 92 -1.40 6.64 -0.78
C VAL A 92 -1.05 7.67 0.26
N PHE A 93 -2.06 8.18 0.95
CA PHE A 93 -1.91 9.14 2.03
C PHE A 93 -2.09 8.42 3.37
N PHE A 94 -1.08 8.51 4.23
CA PHE A 94 -1.01 7.74 5.47
C PHE A 94 -0.17 8.46 6.52
N TYR A 95 -0.18 7.95 7.75
CA TYR A 95 0.79 8.28 8.80
C TYR A 95 1.05 7.04 9.65
N ILE A 96 2.13 7.07 10.44
CA ILE A 96 2.39 6.05 11.46
C ILE A 96 1.97 6.63 12.79
N ASP A 97 1.17 5.89 13.56
CA ASP A 97 0.70 6.31 14.88
C ASP A 97 1.90 6.62 15.80
N PRO A 98 1.92 7.75 16.51
CA PRO A 98 2.98 8.07 17.46
C PRO A 98 3.15 7.02 18.56
N GLU A 99 2.12 6.23 18.92
CA GLU A 99 2.24 5.14 19.89
C GLU A 99 3.27 4.06 19.47
N PHE A 100 3.63 4.00 18.18
CA PHE A 100 4.67 3.11 17.67
C PHE A 100 6.00 3.27 18.44
N VAL A 101 6.39 4.49 18.82
CA VAL A 101 7.69 4.73 19.47
C VAL A 101 7.68 4.34 20.96
N GLU A 102 6.49 4.19 21.54
CA GLU A 102 6.30 3.85 22.93
C GLU A 102 6.14 2.33 23.15
N ASP A 103 5.81 1.55 22.10
CA ASP A 103 5.73 0.09 22.18
C ASP A 103 7.12 -0.57 22.21
N PRO A 104 7.51 -1.27 23.29
CA PRO A 104 8.76 -2.01 23.36
C PRO A 104 8.92 -3.09 22.27
N LYS A 105 7.82 -3.62 21.72
CA LYS A 105 7.86 -4.59 20.61
C LYS A 105 8.36 -3.94 19.32
N MET A 106 8.07 -2.66 19.12
CA MET A 106 8.47 -1.89 17.93
C MET A 106 9.89 -1.33 18.05
N ALA A 107 10.56 -1.47 19.20
CA ALA A 107 11.89 -0.93 19.44
C ALA A 107 12.98 -1.41 18.45
N LYS A 108 12.75 -2.52 17.75
CA LYS A 108 13.65 -3.08 16.72
C LYS A 108 13.10 -2.99 15.31
N VAL A 109 11.94 -2.36 15.12
CA VAL A 109 11.31 -2.19 13.81
C VAL A 109 11.74 -0.82 13.27
N ASP A 110 12.73 -0.84 12.40
CA ASP A 110 13.27 0.33 11.70
C ASP A 110 12.80 0.43 10.24
N LEU A 111 12.21 -0.65 9.73
CA LEU A 111 11.72 -0.78 8.37
C LEU A 111 10.28 -1.27 8.33
N ILE A 112 9.40 -0.44 7.76
CA ILE A 112 8.05 -0.86 7.38
C ILE A 112 8.02 -1.04 5.86
N THR A 113 7.42 -2.13 5.41
CA THR A 113 7.19 -2.43 4.00
C THR A 113 5.70 -2.39 3.70
N LEU A 114 5.30 -1.42 2.88
CA LEU A 114 3.94 -1.34 2.35
C LEU A 114 3.93 -1.99 0.97
N SER A 115 3.13 -3.03 0.78
CA SER A 115 3.00 -3.70 -0.52
C SER A 115 1.57 -3.62 -1.02
N TYR A 116 1.40 -3.20 -2.27
CA TYR A 116 0.10 -3.14 -2.96
C TYR A 116 -0.01 -4.22 -4.01
N THR A 117 -1.14 -4.93 -3.98
CA THR A 117 -1.53 -5.91 -4.97
C THR A 117 -2.76 -5.40 -5.72
N PHE A 118 -2.76 -5.51 -7.04
CA PHE A 118 -3.95 -5.23 -7.85
C PHE A 118 -4.57 -6.56 -8.30
N PHE A 119 -5.90 -6.66 -8.26
CA PHE A 119 -6.67 -7.83 -8.72
C PHE A 119 -7.68 -7.39 -9.77
N GLU A 120 -7.90 -8.21 -10.79
CA GLU A 120 -8.99 -7.99 -11.73
C GLU A 120 -10.33 -8.31 -11.04
N ALA A 121 -11.29 -7.39 -11.11
CA ALA A 121 -12.64 -7.62 -10.68
C ALA A 121 -13.36 -8.39 -11.81
N LYS A 122 -13.31 -9.73 -11.76
CA LYS A 122 -14.15 -10.57 -12.63
C LYS A 122 -15.52 -10.79 -11.97
N GLU A 123 -16.59 -10.78 -12.76
CA GLU A 123 -17.89 -11.28 -12.31
C GLU A 123 -17.73 -12.68 -11.70
N GLY A 124 -18.08 -12.82 -10.42
CA GLY A 124 -18.02 -14.08 -9.68
C GLY A 124 -16.78 -14.33 -8.83
N GLN A 125 -15.76 -13.46 -8.84
CA GLN A 125 -14.65 -13.54 -7.87
C GLN A 125 -15.04 -12.87 -6.55
N LYS A 126 -15.36 -13.68 -5.53
CA LYS A 126 -15.39 -13.23 -4.13
C LYS A 126 -13.96 -12.92 -3.70
N LEU A 127 -13.58 -11.65 -3.70
CA LEU A 127 -12.34 -11.21 -3.09
C LEU A 127 -12.43 -11.43 -1.57
N PRO A 128 -11.37 -11.94 -0.91
CA PRO A 128 -11.30 -11.90 0.53
C PRO A 128 -11.26 -10.43 0.92
N LEU A 129 -12.38 -9.90 1.40
CA LEU A 129 -12.39 -8.63 2.10
C LEU A 129 -11.44 -8.79 3.29
N PRO A 130 -10.45 -7.91 3.48
CA PRO A 130 -9.69 -7.91 4.72
C PRO A 130 -10.69 -7.66 5.84
N GLY A 131 -10.92 -8.69 6.66
CA GLY A 131 -11.74 -8.58 7.85
C GLY A 131 -11.13 -7.53 8.74
N TYR A 132 -11.87 -6.46 9.01
CA TYR A 132 -11.65 -5.66 10.20
C TYR A 132 -11.97 -6.58 11.39
N GLN A 133 -10.94 -7.17 11.99
CA GLN A 133 -11.01 -7.76 13.32
C GLN A 133 -10.48 -6.74 14.32
#